data_AF-A0A3N5GQM6-F1
#
_entry.id   AF-A0A3N5GQM6-F1
#
_cell.length_a   1.000
_cell.length_b   1.000
_cell.length_c   1.000
_cell.angle_alpha   90.00
_cell.angle_beta   90.00
_cell.angle_gamma   90.00
#
_symmetry.space_group_name_H-M   'P 1'
#
loop_
_entity.id
_entity.type
_entity.pdbx_description
1 polymer ?
#
loop_
_entity_poly.entity_id
_entity_poly.type
_entity_poly.pdbx_seq_one_letter_code
_entity_poly.pdbx_strand_id
1 'polypeptide(L)'
;MKNTLRLVVGTVLTVIFATGLSAQSVSAPSEGQIREKVKQRIIYRFEDEAHFTVAQGEAVALQCPANAYGLEEFVIYPVEQNMIWYSYCGQVTGKHYREKGRDKKGSVEQIGYTPCVAIIQWTIEGRELKTDFCLTQDKEKIAQAIERSARERGLWSARTHANLLPPLKIPELERIAGFVRLWSEVKYNFAFFDKLPDLDWEKVLEDYLPRVQQAETAPEYYKVLRECMALLHDGHTEVWGPRNDPSAAPPVLLAAVEGKAVIVAVKAPDKIPHAAQRDEMATAGLKLGEEVTHVDGQPVNK
;
A
#
# COMPACT_ATOMS: atom_id res chain seq x y z
N MET A 1 43.32 -6.39 3.82
CA MET A 1 42.80 -5.04 3.47
C MET A 1 41.35 -5.21 3.01
N LYS A 2 40.40 -4.69 3.78
CA LYS A 2 38.96 -4.78 3.49
C LYS A 2 38.59 -3.62 2.56
N ASN A 3 38.21 -3.91 1.32
CA ASN A 3 37.66 -2.90 0.42
C ASN A 3 36.18 -2.72 0.73
N THR A 4 35.86 -1.59 1.35
CA THR A 4 34.50 -1.11 1.58
C THR A 4 34.03 -0.38 0.32
N LEU A 5 33.18 -1.02 -0.49
CA LEU A 5 32.46 -0.34 -1.56
C LEU A 5 31.29 0.45 -0.95
N ARG A 6 31.43 1.77 -0.87
CA ARG A 6 30.31 2.70 -0.64
C ARG A 6 29.59 2.90 -1.97
N LEU A 7 28.39 2.33 -2.11
CA LEU A 7 27.52 2.61 -3.25
C LEU A 7 26.75 3.92 -2.98
N VAL A 8 27.02 4.93 -3.80
CA VAL A 8 26.22 6.17 -3.87
C VAL A 8 24.99 5.86 -4.73
N VAL A 9 23.80 5.86 -4.13
CA VAL A 9 22.53 5.68 -4.86
C VAL A 9 22.08 7.06 -5.34
N GLY A 10 22.40 7.40 -6.58
CA GLY A 10 21.79 8.54 -7.27
C GLY A 10 20.41 8.14 -7.79
N THR A 11 19.36 8.83 -7.34
CA THR A 11 17.99 8.66 -7.85
C THR A 11 17.88 9.31 -9.24
N VAL A 12 18.09 8.53 -10.31
CA VAL A 12 17.74 8.95 -11.67
C VAL A 12 16.26 8.62 -11.92
N LEU A 13 15.46 9.66 -12.13
CA LEU A 13 14.08 9.57 -12.62
C LEU A 13 14.09 8.80 -13.96
N THR A 14 13.59 7.57 -13.97
CA THR A 14 13.53 6.73 -15.19
C THR A 14 12.09 6.69 -15.69
N VAL A 15 11.84 7.24 -16.87
CA VAL A 15 10.59 7.04 -17.62
C VAL A 15 10.70 5.68 -18.34
N ILE A 16 9.81 4.75 -18.03
CA ILE A 16 9.77 3.42 -18.67
C ILE A 16 8.54 3.35 -19.58
N PHE A 17 8.76 3.21 -20.88
CA PHE A 17 7.74 2.71 -21.81
C PHE A 17 7.73 1.18 -21.73
N ALA A 18 6.66 0.61 -21.17
CA ALA A 18 6.46 -0.84 -21.12
C ALA A 18 5.62 -1.28 -22.34
N THR A 19 6.25 -1.73 -23.42
CA THR A 19 5.60 -2.56 -24.42
C THR A 19 5.79 -4.03 -24.02
N GLY A 20 4.86 -4.54 -23.21
CA GLY A 20 4.82 -5.95 -22.82
C GLY A 20 4.05 -6.78 -23.85
N LEU A 21 4.72 -7.73 -24.50
CA LEU A 21 4.07 -8.86 -25.17
C LEU A 21 3.31 -9.67 -24.10
N SER A 22 1.99 -9.83 -24.25
CA SER A 22 1.15 -10.54 -23.29
C SER A 22 1.41 -12.05 -23.33
N ALA A 23 2.00 -12.59 -22.27
CA ALA A 23 1.89 -14.02 -21.98
C ALA A 23 0.41 -14.35 -21.68
N GLN A 24 -0.05 -15.52 -22.12
CA GLN A 24 -1.42 -16.01 -21.87
C GLN A 24 -1.80 -15.83 -20.40
N SER A 25 -2.80 -15.00 -20.15
CA SER A 25 -3.31 -14.73 -18.80
C SER A 25 -4.11 -15.94 -18.32
N VAL A 26 -3.64 -16.63 -17.28
CA VAL A 26 -4.48 -17.52 -16.49
C VAL A 26 -5.54 -16.66 -15.81
N SER A 27 -6.83 -16.93 -16.06
CA SER A 27 -7.92 -16.19 -15.43
C SER A 27 -7.90 -16.41 -13.91
N ALA A 28 -8.05 -15.33 -13.13
CA ALA A 28 -8.14 -15.43 -11.69
C ALA A 28 -9.39 -16.24 -11.27
N PRO A 29 -9.24 -17.25 -10.39
CA PRO A 29 -10.39 -17.96 -9.84
C PRO A 29 -11.20 -17.04 -8.93
N SER A 30 -12.50 -17.28 -8.83
CA SER A 30 -13.34 -16.61 -7.83
C SER A 30 -13.00 -17.10 -6.42
N GLU A 31 -13.35 -16.29 -5.42
CA GLU A 31 -13.19 -16.68 -4.02
C GLU A 31 -13.93 -17.99 -3.69
N GLY A 32 -15.15 -18.17 -4.21
CA GLY A 32 -15.90 -19.43 -4.06
C GLY A 32 -15.15 -20.64 -4.62
N GLN A 33 -14.57 -20.50 -5.82
CA GLN A 33 -13.79 -21.57 -6.44
C GLN A 33 -12.55 -21.95 -5.63
N ILE A 34 -11.86 -20.97 -5.03
CA ILE A 34 -10.71 -21.23 -4.15
C ILE A 34 -11.17 -21.96 -2.89
N ARG A 35 -12.27 -21.52 -2.28
CA ARG A 35 -12.80 -22.06 -1.01
C ARG A 35 -13.24 -23.52 -1.14
N GLU A 36 -13.75 -23.93 -2.29
CA GLU A 36 -14.07 -25.34 -2.59
C GLU A 36 -12.84 -26.25 -2.60
N LYS A 37 -11.64 -25.69 -2.82
CA LYS A 37 -10.38 -26.45 -2.83
C LYS A 37 -9.76 -26.58 -1.45
N VAL A 38 -10.33 -25.97 -0.41
CA VAL A 38 -9.75 -25.99 0.94
C VAL A 38 -9.83 -27.39 1.55
N LYS A 39 -8.67 -28.05 1.66
CA LYS A 39 -8.52 -29.38 2.26
C LYS A 39 -8.03 -29.34 3.70
N GLN A 40 -7.37 -28.25 4.08
CA GLN A 40 -6.85 -28.07 5.43
C GLN A 40 -7.28 -26.71 5.98
N ARG A 41 -7.67 -26.69 7.26
CA ARG A 41 -7.90 -25.48 8.05
C ARG A 41 -6.94 -25.48 9.22
N ILE A 42 -6.20 -24.39 9.35
CA ILE A 42 -5.17 -24.23 10.39
C ILE A 42 -5.54 -22.99 11.19
N ILE A 43 -5.78 -23.17 12.49
CA ILE A 43 -5.94 -22.04 13.40
C ILE A 43 -4.54 -21.56 13.77
N TYR A 44 -4.27 -20.28 13.60
CA TYR A 44 -3.01 -19.65 13.99
C TYR A 44 -3.27 -18.34 14.73
N ARG A 45 -2.27 -17.88 15.47
CA ARG A 45 -2.32 -16.61 16.21
C ARG A 45 -1.60 -15.53 15.41
N PHE A 46 -2.15 -14.32 15.41
CA PHE A 46 -1.48 -13.14 14.86
C PHE A 46 -0.08 -12.97 15.48
N GLU A 47 0.92 -12.64 14.67
CA GLU A 47 2.37 -12.61 14.98
C GLU A 47 3.11 -13.95 15.07
N ASP A 48 2.41 -15.08 15.17
CA ASP A 48 3.05 -16.39 15.21
C ASP A 48 3.37 -16.91 13.79
N GLU A 49 4.33 -17.83 13.71
CA GLU A 49 4.65 -18.55 12.48
C GLU A 49 3.78 -19.81 12.36
N ALA A 50 3.23 -20.04 11.17
CA ALA A 50 2.50 -21.24 10.81
C ALA A 50 3.26 -21.98 9.71
N HIS A 51 3.51 -23.27 9.93
CA HIS A 51 4.22 -24.13 9.00
C HIS A 51 3.27 -25.21 8.48
N PHE A 52 3.19 -25.37 7.15
CA PHE A 52 2.31 -26.36 6.54
C PHE A 52 2.76 -26.74 5.14
N THR A 53 2.18 -27.83 4.64
CA THR A 53 2.38 -28.30 3.28
C THR A 53 1.05 -28.27 2.53
N VAL A 54 1.06 -27.82 1.29
CA VAL A 54 -0.12 -27.80 0.42
C VAL A 54 0.22 -28.36 -0.97
N ALA A 55 -0.57 -29.30 -1.45
CA ALA A 55 -0.41 -29.84 -2.79
C ALA A 55 -0.99 -28.89 -3.86
N GLN A 56 -0.36 -28.84 -5.04
CA GLN A 56 -0.91 -28.11 -6.18
C GLN A 56 -2.30 -28.63 -6.55
N GLY A 57 -3.28 -27.72 -6.61
CA GLY A 57 -4.69 -28.03 -6.83
C GLY A 57 -5.53 -28.13 -5.55
N GLU A 58 -4.90 -28.06 -4.38
CA GLU A 58 -5.55 -27.98 -3.07
C GLU A 58 -5.27 -26.62 -2.42
N ALA A 59 -6.14 -26.21 -1.50
CA ALA A 59 -5.98 -24.98 -0.74
C ALA A 59 -5.90 -25.24 0.76
N VAL A 60 -5.23 -24.32 1.46
CA VAL A 60 -5.16 -24.27 2.92
C VAL A 60 -5.75 -22.96 3.39
N ALA A 61 -6.68 -23.03 4.34
CA ALA A 61 -7.26 -21.86 4.99
C ALA A 61 -6.61 -21.65 6.36
N LEU A 62 -5.93 -20.53 6.51
CA LEU A 62 -5.31 -20.07 7.75
C LEU A 62 -6.31 -19.18 8.47
N GLN A 63 -6.81 -19.64 9.60
CA GLN A 63 -7.85 -18.97 10.39
C GLN A 63 -7.22 -18.25 11.58
N CYS A 64 -7.48 -16.95 11.69
CA CYS A 64 -7.05 -16.09 12.80
C CYS A 64 -8.25 -15.42 13.45
N PRO A 65 -9.03 -16.13 14.31
CA PRO A 65 -10.27 -15.61 14.87
C PRO A 65 -10.11 -14.34 15.72
N ALA A 66 -8.90 -14.07 16.23
CA ALA A 66 -8.59 -12.91 17.06
C ALA A 66 -7.73 -11.86 16.33
N ASN A 67 -7.83 -11.80 14.99
CA ASN A 67 -7.11 -10.79 14.23
C ASN A 67 -7.74 -9.41 14.44
N ALA A 68 -6.98 -8.47 15.01
CA ALA A 68 -7.43 -7.11 15.31
C ALA A 68 -7.87 -6.29 14.08
N TYR A 69 -7.60 -6.77 12.86
CA TYR A 69 -7.87 -6.08 11.60
C TYR A 69 -8.99 -6.74 10.79
N GLY A 70 -9.73 -7.68 11.39
CA GLY A 70 -10.84 -8.38 10.74
C GLY A 70 -10.41 -9.33 9.63
N LEU A 71 -9.13 -9.72 9.61
CA LEU A 71 -8.60 -10.76 8.74
C LEU A 71 -8.70 -12.12 9.43
N GLU A 72 -9.92 -12.64 9.51
CA GLU A 72 -10.21 -13.90 10.18
C GLU A 72 -9.74 -15.12 9.39
N GLU A 73 -9.55 -14.99 8.07
CA GLU A 73 -9.12 -16.09 7.23
C GLU A 73 -8.27 -15.62 6.05
N PHE A 74 -7.20 -16.37 5.79
CA PHE A 74 -6.30 -16.22 4.66
C PHE A 74 -6.17 -17.57 3.95
N VAL A 75 -6.53 -17.64 2.67
CA VAL A 75 -6.50 -18.89 1.91
C VAL A 75 -5.34 -18.89 0.92
N ILE A 76 -4.51 -19.92 0.95
CA ILE A 76 -3.41 -20.15 0.00
C ILE A 76 -3.81 -21.28 -0.94
N TYR A 77 -3.75 -21.03 -2.24
CA TYR A 77 -4.12 -21.96 -3.29
C TYR A 77 -3.06 -22.01 -4.40
N PRO A 78 -2.04 -22.88 -4.27
CA PRO A 78 -1.12 -23.16 -5.37
C PRO A 78 -1.80 -23.96 -6.48
N VAL A 79 -1.59 -23.55 -7.72
CA VAL A 79 -2.10 -24.25 -8.91
C VAL A 79 -0.97 -24.65 -9.85
N GLU A 80 -1.24 -25.66 -10.67
CA GLU A 80 -0.42 -25.97 -11.83
C GLU A 80 -0.31 -24.70 -12.72
N GLN A 81 0.83 -24.50 -13.41
CA GLN A 81 1.19 -23.28 -14.17
C GLN A 81 1.96 -22.19 -13.40
N ASN A 82 2.69 -22.55 -12.35
CA ASN A 82 3.59 -21.63 -11.63
C ASN A 82 2.92 -20.50 -10.84
N MET A 83 1.65 -20.66 -10.45
CA MET A 83 0.88 -19.62 -9.76
C MET A 83 0.46 -20.05 -8.36
N ILE A 84 0.48 -19.10 -7.43
CA ILE A 84 -0.14 -19.20 -6.11
C ILE A 84 -1.19 -18.11 -6.02
N TRP A 85 -2.43 -18.51 -5.77
CA TRP A 85 -3.53 -17.60 -5.50
C TRP A 85 -3.70 -17.44 -3.99
N TYR A 86 -3.96 -16.21 -3.57
CA TYR A 86 -4.32 -15.87 -2.20
C TYR A 86 -5.73 -15.32 -2.19
N SER A 87 -6.53 -15.70 -1.20
CA SER A 87 -7.83 -15.08 -0.94
C SER A 87 -7.92 -14.59 0.49
N TYR A 88 -8.31 -13.33 0.65
CA TYR A 88 -8.43 -12.66 1.93
C TYR A 88 -9.31 -11.42 1.80
N CYS A 89 -10.09 -11.06 2.84
CA CYS A 89 -10.94 -9.85 2.87
C CYS A 89 -11.80 -9.63 1.60
N GLY A 90 -12.32 -10.70 0.98
CA GLY A 90 -13.11 -10.60 -0.25
C GLY A 90 -12.29 -10.29 -1.52
N GLN A 91 -10.96 -10.36 -1.43
CA GLN A 91 -10.02 -10.15 -2.54
C GLN A 91 -9.40 -11.48 -2.96
N VAL A 92 -9.04 -11.56 -4.24
CA VAL A 92 -8.22 -12.63 -4.81
C VAL A 92 -7.05 -12.00 -5.54
N THR A 93 -5.83 -12.43 -5.20
CA THR A 93 -4.59 -11.98 -5.83
C THR A 93 -3.73 -13.18 -6.19
N GLY A 94 -2.93 -13.08 -7.24
CA GLY A 94 -2.12 -14.17 -7.75
C GLY A 94 -0.65 -13.77 -7.89
N LYS A 95 0.25 -14.69 -7.55
CA LYS A 95 1.69 -14.52 -7.75
C LYS A 95 2.30 -15.71 -8.48
N HIS A 96 3.21 -15.40 -9.40
CA HIS A 96 4.04 -16.41 -10.01
C HIS A 96 5.14 -16.82 -9.03
N TYR A 97 5.22 -18.11 -8.66
CA TYR A 97 6.34 -18.63 -7.88
C TYR A 97 7.58 -18.89 -8.74
N ARG A 98 7.47 -18.84 -10.08
CA ARG A 98 8.60 -18.86 -11.01
C ARG A 98 8.51 -17.67 -11.96
N GLU A 99 9.58 -16.90 -12.07
CA GLU A 99 9.65 -15.76 -12.99
C GLU A 99 10.96 -15.77 -13.77
N LYS A 100 10.88 -15.65 -15.10
CA LYS A 100 12.06 -15.65 -16.01
C LYS A 100 13.03 -16.81 -15.74
N GLY A 101 12.49 -18.00 -15.42
CA GLY A 101 13.27 -19.21 -15.19
C GLY A 101 13.94 -19.34 -13.81
N ARG A 102 13.68 -18.42 -12.86
CA ARG A 102 14.14 -18.55 -11.46
C ARG A 102 12.98 -18.87 -10.53
N ASP A 103 13.21 -19.82 -9.62
CA ASP A 103 12.28 -20.13 -8.54
C ASP A 103 12.32 -19.02 -7.49
N LYS A 104 11.15 -18.48 -7.17
CA LYS A 104 10.96 -17.58 -6.03
C LYS A 104 10.80 -18.43 -4.78
N LYS A 105 11.31 -17.91 -3.66
CA LYS A 105 11.25 -18.58 -2.36
C LYS A 105 10.25 -17.96 -1.40
N GLY A 106 9.51 -16.93 -1.84
CA GLY A 106 8.51 -16.28 -1.01
C GLY A 106 7.87 -15.02 -1.59
N SER A 107 6.92 -14.49 -0.83
CA SER A 107 6.24 -13.21 -1.02
C SER A 107 6.17 -12.44 0.29
N VAL A 108 6.15 -11.13 0.19
CA VAL A 108 5.85 -10.22 1.31
C VAL A 108 4.73 -9.32 0.80
N GLU A 109 3.56 -9.32 1.43
CA GLU A 109 2.38 -8.66 0.85
C GLU A 109 1.62 -7.86 1.88
N GLN A 110 1.29 -6.61 1.53
CA GLN A 110 0.30 -5.86 2.28
C GLN A 110 -1.05 -6.50 2.06
N ILE A 111 -1.76 -6.70 3.17
CA ILE A 111 -3.08 -7.30 3.11
C ILE A 111 -4.12 -6.19 2.94
N GLY A 112 -4.59 -6.01 1.71
CA GLY A 112 -5.58 -4.99 1.36
C GLY A 112 -5.16 -3.60 1.84
N TYR A 113 -6.03 -2.92 2.58
CA TYR A 113 -5.71 -1.64 3.25
C TYR A 113 -5.46 -1.80 4.76
N THR A 114 -5.04 -2.98 5.21
CA THR A 114 -4.64 -3.18 6.62
C THR A 114 -3.17 -2.80 6.83
N PRO A 115 -2.75 -2.54 8.08
CA PRO A 115 -1.33 -2.42 8.40
C PRO A 115 -0.62 -3.79 8.41
N CYS A 116 -1.36 -4.90 8.31
CA CYS A 116 -0.79 -6.25 8.33
C CYS A 116 -0.04 -6.58 7.04
N VAL A 117 1.06 -7.30 7.23
CA VAL A 117 1.87 -7.86 6.16
C VAL A 117 1.88 -9.36 6.29
N ALA A 118 1.53 -10.06 5.21
CA ALA A 118 1.76 -11.50 5.10
C ALA A 118 3.17 -11.74 4.57
N ILE A 119 3.99 -12.38 5.39
CA ILE A 119 5.28 -12.94 5.01
C ILE A 119 5.04 -14.41 4.70
N ILE A 120 5.27 -14.80 3.46
CA ILE A 120 5.05 -16.16 2.98
C ILE A 120 6.37 -16.64 2.39
N GLN A 121 6.92 -17.72 2.91
CA GLN A 121 8.08 -18.40 2.35
C GLN A 121 7.62 -19.76 1.86
N TRP A 122 8.21 -20.23 0.77
CA TRP A 122 7.90 -21.55 0.28
C TRP A 122 9.09 -22.24 -0.36
N THR A 123 9.08 -23.57 -0.27
CA THR A 123 9.91 -24.48 -1.05
C THR A 123 9.03 -25.47 -1.80
N ILE A 124 9.51 -25.91 -2.97
CA ILE A 124 8.75 -26.78 -3.85
C ILE A 124 9.43 -28.14 -3.89
N GLU A 125 8.69 -29.18 -3.52
CA GLU A 125 9.11 -30.57 -3.58
C GLU A 125 8.10 -31.37 -4.40
N GLY A 126 8.40 -31.59 -5.69
CA GLY A 126 7.45 -32.20 -6.61
C GLY A 126 6.20 -31.35 -6.83
N ARG A 127 5.03 -31.83 -6.39
CA ARG A 127 3.74 -31.13 -6.44
C ARG A 127 3.36 -30.46 -5.12
N GLU A 128 4.21 -30.54 -4.11
CA GLU A 128 3.95 -29.99 -2.79
C GLU A 128 4.67 -28.66 -2.58
N LEU A 129 3.98 -27.73 -1.94
CA LEU A 129 4.49 -26.46 -1.46
C LEU A 129 4.62 -26.52 0.06
N LYS A 130 5.84 -26.62 0.58
CA LYS A 130 6.09 -26.40 2.01
C LYS A 130 6.14 -24.91 2.24
N THR A 131 5.33 -24.42 3.16
CA THR A 131 5.06 -22.99 3.36
C THR A 131 5.27 -22.59 4.81
N ASP A 132 6.05 -21.54 5.01
CA ASP A 132 6.12 -20.79 6.27
C ASP A 132 5.31 -19.51 6.08
N PHE A 133 4.33 -19.29 6.95
CA PHE A 133 3.45 -18.15 6.90
C PHE A 133 3.51 -17.38 8.22
N CYS A 134 3.62 -16.06 8.14
CA CYS A 134 3.44 -15.18 9.27
C CYS A 134 2.64 -13.96 8.83
N LEU A 135 1.60 -13.63 9.59
CA LEU A 135 0.90 -12.37 9.47
C LEU A 135 1.34 -11.46 10.61
N THR A 136 1.92 -10.32 10.27
CA THR A 136 2.63 -9.48 11.24
C THR A 136 2.45 -7.99 10.96
N GLN A 137 2.65 -7.18 12.00
CA GLN A 137 2.89 -5.74 11.95
C GLN A 137 4.24 -5.36 12.54
N ASP A 138 5.00 -6.34 13.00
CA ASP A 138 6.34 -6.17 13.49
C ASP A 138 7.23 -5.64 12.35
N LYS A 139 7.60 -4.36 12.50
CA LYS A 139 8.40 -3.62 11.52
C LYS A 139 9.76 -4.28 11.28
N GLU A 140 10.32 -4.95 12.29
CA GLU A 140 11.60 -5.63 12.16
C GLU A 140 11.46 -6.92 11.35
N LYS A 141 10.44 -7.74 11.64
CA LYS A 141 10.15 -8.95 10.84
C LYS A 141 9.89 -8.60 9.37
N ILE A 142 9.11 -7.54 9.13
CA ILE A 142 8.81 -7.06 7.77
C ILE A 142 10.07 -6.60 7.05
N ALA A 143 10.92 -5.81 7.72
CA ALA A 143 12.18 -5.34 7.14
C ALA A 143 13.11 -6.51 6.80
N GLN A 144 13.27 -7.48 7.70
CA GLN A 144 14.09 -8.67 7.46
C GLN A 144 13.56 -9.51 6.29
N ALA A 145 12.25 -9.66 6.15
CA ALA A 145 11.63 -10.38 5.05
C ALA A 145 11.84 -9.66 3.69
N ILE A 146 11.75 -8.33 3.68
CA ILE A 146 11.99 -7.52 2.48
C ILE A 146 13.46 -7.57 2.08
N GLU A 147 14.40 -7.47 3.04
CA GLU A 147 15.83 -7.63 2.77
C GLU A 147 16.15 -9.00 2.18
N ARG A 148 15.58 -10.07 2.76
CA ARG A 148 15.71 -11.43 2.24
C ARG A 148 15.21 -11.52 0.80
N SER A 149 14.00 -11.02 0.54
CA SER A 149 13.43 -10.94 -0.79
C SER A 149 14.31 -10.15 -1.78
N ALA A 150 14.88 -9.02 -1.36
CA ALA A 150 15.73 -8.18 -2.18
C ALA A 150 17.04 -8.88 -2.58
N ARG A 151 17.63 -9.67 -1.68
CA ARG A 151 18.80 -10.49 -1.99
C ARG A 151 18.47 -11.57 -3.02
N GLU A 152 17.28 -12.15 -2.96
CA GLU A 152 16.86 -13.23 -3.87
C GLU A 152 16.39 -12.73 -5.25
N ARG A 153 15.68 -11.60 -5.29
CA ARG A 153 14.98 -11.09 -6.48
C ARG A 153 15.59 -9.81 -7.08
N GLY A 154 16.61 -9.25 -6.42
CA GLY A 154 17.24 -7.99 -6.81
C GLY A 154 16.41 -6.74 -6.48
N LEU A 155 16.96 -5.58 -6.87
CA LEU A 155 16.48 -4.23 -6.51
C LEU A 155 15.02 -3.95 -6.92
N TRP A 156 14.49 -4.64 -7.92
CA TRP A 156 13.10 -4.45 -8.38
C TRP A 156 12.07 -4.90 -7.33
N SER A 157 12.39 -5.91 -6.51
CA SER A 157 11.51 -6.36 -5.41
C SER A 157 11.51 -5.42 -4.21
N ALA A 158 12.62 -4.72 -3.94
CA ALA A 158 12.67 -3.74 -2.85
C ALA A 158 11.75 -2.54 -3.12
N ARG A 159 11.60 -2.16 -4.39
CA ARG A 159 10.70 -1.06 -4.81
C ARG A 159 9.22 -1.41 -4.67
N THR A 160 8.82 -2.67 -4.86
CA THR A 160 7.41 -3.11 -4.79
C THR A 160 6.87 -3.17 -3.36
N HIS A 161 7.73 -3.31 -2.36
CA HIS A 161 7.36 -3.41 -0.94
C HIS A 161 7.71 -2.14 -0.14
N ALA A 162 8.08 -1.04 -0.80
CA ALA A 162 8.51 0.19 -0.13
C ALA A 162 7.43 0.81 0.79
N ASN A 163 6.15 0.53 0.52
CA ASN A 163 5.02 0.98 1.34
C ASN A 163 4.79 0.12 2.60
N LEU A 164 5.47 -1.02 2.73
CA LEU A 164 5.32 -1.97 3.85
C LEU A 164 6.38 -1.82 4.93
N LEU A 165 7.46 -1.10 4.63
CA LEU A 165 8.49 -0.79 5.60
C LEU A 165 7.99 0.31 6.54
N PRO A 166 8.55 0.43 7.77
CA PRO A 166 8.53 1.72 8.46
C PRO A 166 8.89 2.81 7.44
N PRO A 167 8.12 3.90 7.41
CA PRO A 167 8.09 4.77 6.27
C PRO A 167 9.51 5.25 5.97
N LEU A 168 9.95 5.01 4.73
CA LEU A 168 11.35 5.15 4.32
C LEU A 168 11.89 6.48 4.85
N LYS A 169 12.88 6.41 5.73
CA LYS A 169 13.61 7.61 6.11
C LYS A 169 14.35 8.10 4.87
N ILE A 170 14.01 9.29 4.41
CA ILE A 170 14.70 9.91 3.29
C ILE A 170 15.88 10.67 3.88
N PRO A 171 17.14 10.54 3.44
CA PRO A 171 18.24 11.35 3.97
C PRO A 171 17.94 12.86 3.86
N GLU A 172 18.35 13.65 4.85
CA GLU A 172 18.03 15.09 4.90
C GLU A 172 18.44 15.83 3.61
N LEU A 173 19.66 15.57 3.12
CA LEU A 173 20.16 16.17 1.88
C LEU A 173 19.26 15.83 0.67
N GLU A 174 18.73 14.60 0.60
CA GLU A 174 17.82 14.21 -0.48
C GLU A 174 16.47 14.91 -0.37
N ARG A 175 15.95 15.11 0.85
CA ARG A 175 14.72 15.87 1.09
C ARG A 175 14.88 17.34 0.67
N ILE A 176 15.97 17.98 1.10
CA ILE A 176 16.28 19.36 0.75
C ILE A 176 16.45 19.51 -0.77
N ALA A 177 17.27 18.66 -1.39
CA ALA A 177 17.53 18.73 -2.83
C ALA A 177 16.25 18.51 -3.66
N GLY A 178 15.42 17.55 -3.26
CA GLY A 178 14.14 17.28 -3.91
C GLY A 178 13.18 18.46 -3.80
N PHE A 179 13.05 19.06 -2.62
CA PHE A 179 12.20 20.22 -2.41
C PHE A 179 12.68 21.46 -3.16
N VAL A 180 13.98 21.81 -3.06
CA VAL A 180 14.56 22.96 -3.77
C VAL A 180 14.38 22.82 -5.28
N ARG A 181 14.53 21.59 -5.81
CA ARG A 181 14.25 21.32 -7.22
C ARG A 181 12.78 21.56 -7.54
N LEU A 182 11.85 20.93 -6.82
CA LEU A 182 10.41 21.14 -7.04
C LEU A 182 10.04 22.62 -6.99
N TRP A 183 10.47 23.33 -5.95
CA TRP A 183 10.25 24.75 -5.78
C TRP A 183 10.78 25.57 -6.96
N SER A 184 11.98 25.22 -7.47
CA SER A 184 12.56 25.87 -8.65
C SER A 184 11.76 25.59 -9.91
N GLU A 185 11.31 24.34 -10.11
CA GLU A 185 10.48 23.97 -11.26
C GLU A 185 9.17 24.77 -11.27
N VAL A 186 8.53 24.95 -10.11
CA VAL A 186 7.34 25.82 -10.01
C VAL A 186 7.72 27.26 -10.32
N LYS A 187 8.74 27.81 -9.66
CA LYS A 187 9.17 29.21 -9.83
C LYS A 187 9.35 29.61 -11.30
N TYR A 188 9.96 28.73 -12.09
CA TYR A 188 10.32 29.04 -13.48
C TYR A 188 9.34 28.52 -14.52
N ASN A 189 8.50 27.52 -14.21
CA ASN A 189 7.63 26.90 -15.22
C ASN A 189 6.13 26.97 -14.90
N PHE A 190 5.73 27.38 -13.69
CA PHE A 190 4.31 27.54 -13.39
C PHE A 190 3.75 28.79 -14.09
N ALA A 191 2.75 28.58 -14.94
CA ALA A 191 2.27 29.61 -15.85
C ALA A 191 1.34 30.65 -15.20
N PHE A 192 0.80 30.37 -14.01
CA PHE A 192 -0.34 31.11 -13.45
C PHE A 192 -0.01 31.92 -12.19
N PHE A 193 1.25 32.30 -11.99
CA PHE A 193 1.62 33.18 -10.87
C PHE A 193 0.89 34.54 -10.90
N ASP A 194 0.47 35.01 -12.08
CA ASP A 194 -0.35 36.22 -12.23
C ASP A 194 -1.73 36.10 -11.55
N LYS A 195 -2.21 34.87 -11.31
CA LYS A 195 -3.46 34.59 -10.59
C LYS A 195 -3.29 34.55 -9.08
N LEU A 196 -2.07 34.61 -8.58
CA LEU A 196 -1.72 34.47 -7.16
C LEU A 196 -0.91 35.69 -6.69
N PRO A 197 -1.46 36.91 -6.77
CA PRO A 197 -0.71 38.14 -6.51
C PRO A 197 -0.19 38.26 -5.07
N ASP A 198 -0.86 37.60 -4.12
CA ASP A 198 -0.50 37.62 -2.70
C ASP A 198 0.47 36.49 -2.30
N LEU A 199 0.78 35.58 -3.22
CA LEU A 199 1.67 34.45 -2.96
C LEU A 199 3.13 34.83 -3.23
N ASP A 200 3.87 35.13 -2.17
CA ASP A 200 5.33 35.29 -2.25
C ASP A 200 6.00 33.91 -2.31
N TRP A 201 6.38 33.50 -3.53
CA TRP A 201 7.01 32.20 -3.75
C TRP A 201 8.41 32.09 -3.15
N GLU A 202 9.16 33.19 -2.98
CA GLU A 202 10.45 33.14 -2.27
C GLU A 202 10.23 32.85 -0.79
N LYS A 203 9.25 33.52 -0.19
CA LYS A 203 8.88 33.28 1.20
C LYS A 203 8.41 31.83 1.43
N VAL A 204 7.74 31.21 0.46
CA VAL A 204 7.39 29.78 0.53
C VAL A 204 8.63 28.89 0.70
N LEU A 205 9.76 29.20 0.05
CA LEU A 205 11.01 28.45 0.25
C LEU A 205 11.47 28.52 1.71
N GLU A 206 11.52 29.73 2.26
CA GLU A 206 11.94 29.98 3.64
C GLU A 206 11.05 29.27 4.66
N ASP A 207 9.73 29.34 4.47
CA ASP A 207 8.75 28.80 5.41
C ASP A 207 8.67 27.26 5.34
N TYR A 208 8.90 26.64 4.17
CA TYR A 208 8.78 25.19 3.98
C TYR A 208 10.09 24.41 4.15
N LEU A 209 11.25 25.05 3.96
CA LEU A 209 12.54 24.35 4.10
C LEU A 209 12.72 23.68 5.48
N PRO A 210 12.41 24.34 6.62
CA PRO A 210 12.48 23.68 7.94
C PRO A 210 11.51 22.51 8.08
N ARG A 211 10.31 22.61 7.51
CA ARG A 211 9.29 21.54 7.54
C ARG A 211 9.76 20.32 6.75
N VAL A 212 10.41 20.54 5.61
CA VAL A 212 11.03 19.48 4.80
C VAL A 212 12.19 18.81 5.54
N GLN A 213 12.99 19.59 6.28
CA GLN A 213 14.05 19.04 7.12
C GLN A 213 13.50 18.20 8.28
N GLN A 214 12.36 18.56 8.85
CA GLN A 214 11.74 17.81 9.95
C GLN A 214 10.97 16.56 9.50
N ALA A 215 10.51 16.53 8.25
CA ALA A 215 9.73 15.43 7.69
C ALA A 215 10.62 14.21 7.37
N GLU A 216 10.99 13.43 8.38
CA GLU A 216 12.00 12.38 8.26
C GLU A 216 11.61 11.25 7.31
N THR A 217 10.31 10.98 7.22
CA THR A 217 9.79 9.80 6.54
C THR A 217 9.11 10.16 5.23
N ALA A 218 9.03 9.22 4.29
CA ALA A 218 8.44 9.49 2.98
C ALA A 218 6.99 10.03 3.03
N PRO A 219 6.03 9.46 3.79
CA PRO A 219 4.68 10.01 3.87
C PRO A 219 4.65 11.44 4.43
N GLU A 220 5.45 11.74 5.46
CA GLU A 220 5.59 13.10 6.02
C GLU A 220 6.15 14.06 4.98
N TYR A 221 7.23 13.68 4.30
CA TYR A 221 7.88 14.51 3.28
C TYR A 221 6.90 14.82 2.14
N TYR A 222 6.25 13.80 1.58
CA TYR A 222 5.27 13.98 0.51
C TYR A 222 4.00 14.72 0.99
N LYS A 223 3.64 14.66 2.27
CA LYS A 223 2.58 15.51 2.86
C LYS A 223 2.99 16.97 2.82
N VAL A 224 4.20 17.30 3.28
CA VAL A 224 4.73 18.68 3.24
C VAL A 224 4.81 19.21 1.81
N LEU A 225 5.24 18.38 0.85
CA LEU A 225 5.26 18.79 -0.56
C LEU A 225 3.85 19.06 -1.13
N ARG A 226 2.85 18.22 -0.80
CA ARG A 226 1.46 18.44 -1.22
C ARG A 226 0.87 19.71 -0.59
N GLU A 227 1.15 19.96 0.68
CA GLU A 227 0.76 21.20 1.37
C GLU A 227 1.38 22.42 0.69
N CYS A 228 2.64 22.33 0.25
CA CYS A 228 3.32 23.38 -0.51
C CYS A 228 2.65 23.63 -1.87
N MET A 229 2.38 22.57 -2.65
CA MET A 229 1.74 22.73 -3.97
C MET A 229 0.28 23.20 -3.88
N ALA A 230 -0.42 22.88 -2.79
CA ALA A 230 -1.79 23.34 -2.57
C ALA A 230 -1.90 24.87 -2.50
N LEU A 231 -0.81 25.59 -2.14
CA LEU A 231 -0.76 27.06 -2.17
C LEU A 231 -0.95 27.64 -3.58
N LEU A 232 -0.72 26.84 -4.62
CA LEU A 232 -0.91 27.26 -6.01
C LEU A 232 -2.38 27.28 -6.44
N HIS A 233 -3.29 26.73 -5.62
CA HIS A 233 -4.72 26.64 -5.92
C HIS A 233 -5.03 26.05 -7.32
N ASP A 234 -4.17 25.16 -7.81
CA ASP A 234 -4.26 24.56 -9.14
C ASP A 234 -4.47 23.04 -9.06
N GLY A 235 -5.55 22.56 -9.68
CA GLY A 235 -5.92 21.14 -9.71
C GLY A 235 -5.08 20.28 -10.66
N HIS A 236 -4.18 20.88 -11.45
CA HIS A 236 -3.29 20.16 -12.37
C HIS A 236 -1.83 20.10 -11.87
N THR A 237 -1.52 20.75 -10.75
CA THR A 237 -0.20 20.72 -10.12
C THR A 237 -0.22 19.79 -8.92
N GLU A 238 0.11 18.52 -9.15
CA GLU A 238 0.00 17.47 -8.14
C GLU A 238 1.36 16.85 -7.78
N VAL A 239 1.50 16.48 -6.50
CA VAL A 239 2.63 15.67 -6.01
C VAL A 239 2.16 14.26 -5.71
N TRP A 240 2.68 13.32 -6.48
CA TRP A 240 2.36 11.89 -6.39
C TRP A 240 3.40 11.17 -5.54
N GLY A 241 2.95 10.41 -4.55
CA GLY A 241 3.83 9.67 -3.66
C GLY A 241 3.06 8.88 -2.60
N PRO A 242 3.76 8.27 -1.62
CA PRO A 242 3.11 7.53 -0.55
C PRO A 242 2.06 8.40 0.16
N ARG A 243 0.91 7.79 0.44
CA ARG A 243 -0.19 8.38 1.21
C ARG A 243 -0.04 7.92 2.66
N ASN A 244 -0.47 8.77 3.60
CA ASN A 244 -0.35 8.49 5.03
C ASN A 244 -1.17 7.26 5.44
N ASP A 245 -2.33 7.04 4.82
CA ASP A 245 -3.14 5.84 4.98
C ASP A 245 -4.23 5.78 3.89
N PRO A 246 -4.22 4.79 2.98
CA PRO A 246 -5.29 4.60 2.00
C PRO A 246 -6.61 4.08 2.62
N SER A 247 -6.61 3.61 3.87
CA SER A 247 -7.80 3.19 4.62
C SER A 247 -8.53 4.34 5.34
N ALA A 248 -7.91 5.53 5.42
CA ALA A 248 -8.45 6.68 6.12
C ALA A 248 -9.65 7.36 5.43
N ALA A 249 -10.00 6.96 4.20
CA ALA A 249 -11.19 7.48 3.55
C ALA A 249 -12.44 6.73 4.05
N PRO A 250 -13.43 7.41 4.66
CA PRO A 250 -14.66 6.76 5.04
C PRO A 250 -15.40 6.26 3.79
N PRO A 251 -16.14 5.14 3.86
CA PRO A 251 -16.79 4.53 2.70
C PRO A 251 -18.10 5.25 2.33
N VAL A 252 -18.05 6.58 2.28
CA VAL A 252 -19.14 7.49 1.90
C VAL A 252 -18.65 8.46 0.84
N LEU A 253 -19.55 8.92 -0.03
CA LEU A 253 -19.31 10.00 -0.96
C LEU A 253 -20.05 11.25 -0.49
N LEU A 254 -19.32 12.35 -0.41
CA LEU A 254 -19.90 13.66 -0.09
C LEU A 254 -20.01 14.50 -1.37
N ALA A 255 -21.08 15.29 -1.46
CA ALA A 255 -21.22 16.34 -2.46
C ALA A 255 -21.63 17.65 -1.79
N ALA A 256 -21.27 18.76 -2.43
CA ALA A 256 -21.76 20.07 -2.05
C ALA A 256 -23.18 20.27 -2.61
N VAL A 257 -24.19 20.26 -1.75
CA VAL A 257 -25.59 20.51 -2.10
C VAL A 257 -26.06 21.73 -1.33
N GLU A 258 -26.44 22.80 -2.03
CA GLU A 258 -26.90 24.07 -1.41
C GLU A 258 -25.94 24.62 -0.35
N GLY A 259 -24.62 24.51 -0.60
CA GLY A 259 -23.58 24.97 0.32
C GLY A 259 -23.27 24.01 1.48
N LYS A 260 -23.95 22.86 1.56
CA LYS A 260 -23.78 21.86 2.62
C LYS A 260 -23.00 20.65 2.13
N ALA A 261 -22.22 20.02 3.01
CA ALA A 261 -21.58 18.74 2.74
C ALA A 261 -22.58 17.61 3.01
N VAL A 262 -23.11 17.00 1.95
CA VAL A 262 -24.20 16.01 2.05
C VAL A 262 -23.71 14.64 1.60
N ILE A 263 -24.09 13.59 2.34
CA ILE A 263 -23.85 12.20 1.96
C ILE A 263 -24.72 11.84 0.75
N VAL A 264 -24.09 11.61 -0.39
CA VAL A 264 -24.77 11.25 -1.66
C VAL A 264 -24.56 9.80 -2.07
N ALA A 265 -23.60 9.11 -1.45
CA ALA A 265 -23.48 7.65 -1.58
C ALA A 265 -22.92 7.05 -0.29
N VAL A 266 -23.39 5.86 0.06
CA VAL A 266 -22.81 5.01 1.10
C VAL A 266 -22.44 3.70 0.45
N LYS A 267 -21.20 3.22 0.64
CA LYS A 267 -20.74 1.97 0.07
C LYS A 267 -21.52 0.81 0.69
N ALA A 268 -22.01 -0.11 -0.14
CA ALA A 268 -22.72 -1.29 0.36
C ALA A 268 -21.82 -2.14 1.29
N PRO A 269 -22.35 -2.71 2.40
CA PRO A 269 -21.54 -3.43 3.38
C PRO A 269 -20.67 -4.54 2.79
N ASP A 270 -21.19 -5.31 1.83
CA ASP A 270 -20.45 -6.40 1.15
C ASP A 270 -19.29 -5.88 0.28
N LYS A 271 -19.27 -4.59 -0.03
CA LYS A 271 -18.19 -3.92 -0.78
C LYS A 271 -17.17 -3.21 0.11
N ILE A 272 -17.39 -3.18 1.43
CA ILE A 272 -16.42 -2.65 2.40
C ILE A 272 -15.51 -3.81 2.81
N PRO A 273 -14.22 -3.80 2.44
CA PRO A 273 -13.33 -4.94 2.67
C PRO A 273 -13.03 -5.18 4.17
N HIS A 274 -13.02 -4.12 4.99
CA HIS A 274 -12.65 -4.19 6.41
C HIS A 274 -13.84 -4.46 7.32
N ALA A 275 -13.79 -5.52 8.12
CA ALA A 275 -14.86 -5.89 9.05
C ALA A 275 -15.11 -4.80 10.10
N ALA A 276 -14.06 -4.29 10.75
CA ALA A 276 -14.20 -3.21 11.73
C ALA A 276 -14.87 -1.96 11.13
N GLN A 277 -14.51 -1.59 9.89
CA GLN A 277 -15.13 -0.47 9.20
C GLN A 277 -16.59 -0.76 8.80
N ARG A 278 -16.94 -2.02 8.51
CA ARG A 278 -18.35 -2.42 8.32
C ARG A 278 -19.16 -2.26 9.60
N ASP A 279 -18.61 -2.73 10.72
CA ASP A 279 -19.28 -2.68 12.02
C ASP A 279 -19.44 -1.24 12.50
N GLU A 280 -18.42 -0.40 12.29
CA GLU A 280 -18.46 1.03 12.54
C GLU A 280 -19.51 1.72 11.68
N MET A 281 -19.55 1.46 10.37
CA MET A 281 -20.56 2.02 9.46
C MET A 281 -21.99 1.58 9.82
N ALA A 282 -22.15 0.31 10.22
CA ALA A 282 -23.43 -0.21 10.69
C ALA A 282 -23.89 0.45 11.98
N THR A 283 -22.95 0.71 12.91
CA THR A 283 -23.21 1.40 14.17
C THR A 283 -23.50 2.89 13.97
N ALA A 284 -22.73 3.55 13.10
CA ALA A 284 -22.90 4.96 12.78
C ALA A 284 -24.24 5.26 12.12
N GLY A 285 -24.78 4.29 11.36
CA GLY A 285 -26.12 4.38 10.79
C GLY A 285 -26.30 5.53 9.80
N LEU A 286 -25.21 5.95 9.13
CA LEU A 286 -25.18 7.08 8.20
C LEU A 286 -26.13 6.85 7.02
N LYS A 287 -26.85 7.90 6.62
CA LYS A 287 -27.87 7.83 5.56
C LYS A 287 -27.60 8.81 4.44
N LEU A 288 -28.13 8.47 3.27
CA LEU A 288 -28.19 9.38 2.13
C LEU A 288 -28.99 10.63 2.50
N GLY A 289 -28.48 11.79 2.12
CA GLY A 289 -29.09 13.08 2.41
C GLY A 289 -28.71 13.69 3.76
N GLU A 290 -27.96 12.97 4.61
CA GLU A 290 -27.48 13.55 5.86
C GLU A 290 -26.36 14.56 5.62
N GLU A 291 -26.40 15.64 6.40
CA GLU A 291 -25.41 16.70 6.39
C GLU A 291 -24.27 16.37 7.36
N VAL A 292 -23.04 16.39 6.85
CA VAL A 292 -21.85 16.30 7.69
C VAL A 292 -21.53 17.70 8.19
N THR A 293 -21.80 17.95 9.47
CA THR A 293 -21.61 19.28 10.08
C THR A 293 -20.24 19.44 10.73
N HIS A 294 -19.61 18.35 11.18
CA HIS A 294 -18.32 18.37 11.88
C HIS A 294 -17.48 17.14 11.52
N VAL A 295 -16.15 17.31 11.51
CA VAL A 295 -15.16 16.23 11.44
C VAL A 295 -14.14 16.49 12.56
N ASP A 296 -13.93 15.51 13.45
CA ASP A 296 -13.05 15.64 14.62
C ASP A 296 -13.34 16.87 15.50
N GLY A 297 -14.63 17.20 15.63
CA GLY A 297 -15.10 18.37 16.37
C GLY A 297 -14.88 19.71 15.66
N GLN A 298 -14.25 19.73 14.48
CA GLN A 298 -14.11 20.92 13.65
C GLN A 298 -15.32 21.06 12.73
N PRO A 299 -15.93 22.26 12.62
CA PRO A 299 -17.05 22.47 11.74
C PRO A 299 -16.63 22.26 10.28
N VAL A 300 -17.49 21.61 9.51
CA VAL A 300 -17.36 21.50 8.05
C VAL A 300 -17.87 22.81 7.46
N ASN A 301 -17.01 23.83 7.51
CA ASN A 301 -17.22 25.08 6.80
C ASN A 301 -16.54 24.99 5.43
N LYS A 302 -17.22 25.53 4.41
CA LYS A 302 -16.56 25.91 3.17
C LYS A 302 -15.88 27.25 3.33
#